data_AF-W6A6Y2-F1
#
_entry.id   AF-W6A6Y2-F1
#
_cell.length_a   1.000
_cell.length_b   1.000
_cell.length_c   1.000
_cell.angle_alpha   90.00
_cell.angle_beta   90.00
_cell.angle_gamma   90.00
#
_symmetry.space_group_name_H-M   'P 1'
#
loop_
_entity.id
_entity.type
_entity.pdbx_description
1 polymer ?
#
loop_
_entity_poly.entity_id
_entity_poly.type
_entity_poly.pdbx_seq_one_letter_code
_entity_poly.pdbx_strand_id
1 'polypeptide(L)'
;MKKITLQIVFISIITFLYYFYNAWINSLDGNESLAFQIFDPFKLIILGTLFTIVYGTIKSMFFKKIININSYKKDLRNNLLFEFEITLNYLEKLQKSLKDQNINDLKALLKEFKTIKYCPVYLNSLIDELSSNILMEKDFSYLLGTTQLITKYIQDNFELEKQRIISTKQKVLFENKMTDNYYSLSSWQSIGYFLSIDEQKDINNKWKISSLYILRFSSSLFLAFSISFAVFAIIGLMSLLGVQIVIGKMFFIAFTLSVYLMSIILFVVNILANAKKNDLVIFWKHMSVFFVFITLIFLNIILNLVFFPEISNDQSVWYKQQLVQLLFSILYIILSSMLLLYIFDGFIQIVKTKKFNWLILIEAFILPLIIFTTSLVLNILWIKNGEDDKLYIVNFCLLFIFWSSTVLLSKFTRK
;
A
#
# COMPACT_ATOMS: atom_id res chain seq x y z
N MET A 1 -2.45 -3.64 -6.08
CA MET A 1 -2.23 -2.29 -5.53
C MET A 1 -3.07 -1.22 -6.24
N LYS A 2 -3.51 -1.48 -7.49
CA LYS A 2 -4.43 -0.67 -8.31
C LYS A 2 -5.56 0.07 -7.59
N LYS A 3 -6.35 -0.61 -6.73
CA LYS A 3 -7.48 0.03 -6.04
C LYS A 3 -7.04 1.20 -5.15
N ILE A 4 -5.93 1.03 -4.43
CA ILE A 4 -5.36 2.06 -3.55
C ILE A 4 -4.81 3.21 -4.40
N THR A 5 -4.07 2.89 -5.47
CA THR A 5 -3.55 3.89 -6.43
C THR A 5 -4.68 4.75 -7.00
N LEU A 6 -5.75 4.14 -7.51
CA LEU A 6 -6.90 4.86 -8.06
C LEU A 6 -7.61 5.72 -7.01
N GLN A 7 -7.72 5.23 -5.77
CA GLN A 7 -8.33 6.00 -4.68
C GLN A 7 -7.49 7.23 -4.30
N ILE A 8 -6.16 7.10 -4.22
CA ILE A 8 -5.25 8.22 -3.95
C ILE A 8 -5.36 9.25 -5.07
N VAL A 9 -5.24 8.82 -6.32
CA VAL A 9 -5.37 9.69 -7.49
C VAL A 9 -6.70 10.43 -7.51
N PHE A 10 -7.80 9.71 -7.29
CA PHE A 10 -9.14 10.29 -7.26
C PHE A 10 -9.27 11.37 -6.19
N ILE A 11 -8.78 11.12 -4.97
CA ILE A 11 -8.81 12.11 -3.89
C ILE A 11 -7.98 13.33 -4.26
N SER A 12 -6.75 13.13 -4.72
CA SER A 12 -5.87 14.24 -5.10
C SER A 12 -6.48 15.10 -6.20
N ILE A 13 -7.11 14.49 -7.21
CA ILE A 13 -7.82 15.20 -8.28
C ILE A 13 -9.00 16.00 -7.73
N ILE A 14 -9.89 15.41 -6.92
CA ILE A 14 -11.06 16.16 -6.44
C ILE A 14 -10.63 17.27 -5.48
N THR A 15 -9.67 17.02 -4.59
CA THR A 15 -9.15 18.06 -3.69
C THR A 15 -8.57 19.23 -4.50
N PHE A 16 -7.79 18.95 -5.54
CA PHE A 16 -7.28 19.98 -6.44
C PHE A 16 -8.41 20.74 -7.15
N LEU A 17 -9.39 20.04 -7.72
CA LEU A 17 -10.52 20.65 -8.41
C LEU A 17 -11.32 21.59 -7.51
N TYR A 18 -11.44 21.28 -6.22
CA TYR A 18 -12.08 22.19 -5.26
C TYR A 18 -11.31 23.48 -5.03
N TYR A 19 -9.99 23.40 -4.81
CA TYR A 19 -9.18 24.62 -4.67
C TYR A 19 -9.14 25.44 -5.96
N PHE A 20 -9.12 24.77 -7.11
CA PHE A 20 -9.20 25.40 -8.41
C PHE A 20 -10.55 26.10 -8.63
N TYR A 21 -11.65 25.43 -8.31
CA TYR A 21 -13.01 26.00 -8.32
C TYR A 21 -13.15 27.20 -7.38
N ASN A 22 -12.59 27.10 -6.17
CA ASN A 22 -12.60 28.19 -5.20
C ASN A 22 -11.83 29.42 -5.70
N ALA A 23 -10.63 29.20 -6.25
CA ALA A 23 -9.83 30.28 -6.84
C ALA A 23 -10.55 30.95 -8.03
N TRP A 24 -11.22 30.16 -8.88
CA TRP A 24 -12.02 30.67 -9.98
C TRP A 24 -13.19 31.53 -9.48
N ILE A 25 -13.98 31.06 -8.50
CA ILE A 25 -15.09 31.87 -7.98
C ILE A 25 -14.60 33.14 -7.31
N ASN A 26 -13.53 33.08 -6.50
CA ASN A 26 -13.00 34.27 -5.84
C ASN A 26 -12.53 35.33 -6.85
N SER A 27 -12.16 34.94 -8.07
CA SER A 27 -11.86 35.89 -9.14
C SER A 27 -13.08 36.65 -9.68
N LEU A 28 -14.29 36.18 -9.38
CA LEU A 28 -15.57 36.77 -9.80
C LEU A 28 -16.17 37.73 -8.74
N ASP A 29 -15.59 37.78 -7.53
CA ASP A 29 -16.08 38.52 -6.35
C ASP A 29 -16.08 40.04 -6.58
N GLY A 30 -15.12 40.56 -7.35
CA GLY A 30 -15.01 41.99 -7.66
C GLY A 30 -16.05 42.56 -8.64
N ASN A 31 -16.93 41.72 -9.21
CA ASN A 31 -17.80 42.12 -10.32
C ASN A 31 -19.31 42.13 -9.99
N GLU A 32 -19.73 41.94 -8.73
CA GLU A 32 -21.15 41.71 -8.36
C GLU A 32 -21.86 40.73 -9.31
N SER A 33 -21.10 39.77 -9.83
CA SER A 33 -21.59 38.97 -10.96
C SER A 33 -22.65 38.00 -10.46
N LEU A 34 -23.77 37.89 -11.19
CA LEU A 34 -24.77 36.84 -10.96
C LEU A 34 -24.12 35.45 -10.88
N ALA A 35 -23.04 35.24 -11.64
CA ALA A 35 -22.22 34.03 -11.59
C ALA A 35 -21.62 33.79 -10.18
N PHE A 36 -21.04 34.80 -9.54
CA PHE A 36 -20.51 34.67 -8.18
C PHE A 36 -21.61 34.27 -7.18
N GLN A 37 -22.74 34.97 -7.19
CA GLN A 37 -23.87 34.70 -6.27
C GLN A 37 -24.46 33.29 -6.46
N ILE A 38 -24.48 32.78 -7.70
CA ILE A 38 -24.97 31.43 -8.00
C ILE A 38 -23.95 30.35 -7.59
N PHE A 39 -22.65 30.55 -7.86
CA PHE A 39 -21.63 29.51 -7.71
C PHE A 39 -20.97 29.47 -6.33
N ASP A 40 -20.96 30.57 -5.57
CA ASP A 40 -20.35 30.64 -4.23
C ASP A 40 -20.98 29.66 -3.22
N PRO A 41 -22.32 29.52 -3.12
CA PRO A 41 -22.95 28.55 -2.21
C PRO A 41 -22.55 27.09 -2.48
N PHE A 42 -22.23 26.74 -3.73
CA PHE A 42 -21.77 25.39 -4.08
C PHE A 42 -20.39 25.05 -3.51
N LYS A 43 -19.57 26.04 -3.14
CA LYS A 43 -18.27 25.78 -2.49
C LYS A 43 -18.44 24.92 -1.23
N LEU A 44 -19.43 25.24 -0.40
CA LEU A 44 -19.68 24.49 0.85
C LEU A 44 -20.22 23.09 0.58
N ILE A 45 -21.09 22.92 -0.42
CA ILE A 45 -21.63 21.62 -0.82
C ILE A 45 -20.52 20.71 -1.35
N ILE A 46 -19.66 21.24 -2.23
CA ILE A 46 -18.51 20.52 -2.79
C ILE A 46 -17.53 20.18 -1.67
N LEU A 47 -17.24 21.11 -0.76
CA LEU A 47 -16.36 20.87 0.38
C LEU A 47 -16.89 19.77 1.31
N GLY A 48 -18.19 19.78 1.64
CA GLY A 48 -18.82 18.74 2.47
C GLY A 48 -18.78 17.36 1.81
N THR A 49 -19.03 17.30 0.50
CA THR A 49 -18.92 16.07 -0.30
C THR A 49 -17.48 15.54 -0.31
N LEU A 50 -16.52 16.44 -0.50
CA LEU A 50 -15.09 16.14 -0.44
C LEU A 50 -14.67 15.59 0.91
N PHE A 51 -15.04 16.27 2.00
CA PHE A 51 -14.74 15.79 3.35
C PHE A 51 -15.30 14.40 3.60
N THR A 52 -16.51 14.11 3.13
CA THR A 52 -17.14 12.79 3.27
C THR A 52 -16.34 11.71 2.51
N ILE A 53 -15.96 11.98 1.26
CA ILE A 53 -15.18 11.06 0.41
C ILE A 53 -13.77 10.85 0.97
N VAL A 54 -13.09 11.95 1.34
CA VAL A 54 -11.74 11.95 1.90
C VAL A 54 -11.75 11.21 3.24
N TYR A 55 -12.67 11.53 4.16
CA TYR A 55 -12.81 10.87 5.45
C TYR A 55 -13.07 9.37 5.29
N GLY A 56 -14.05 8.99 4.46
CA GLY A 56 -14.36 7.58 4.20
C GLY A 56 -13.15 6.81 3.67
N THR A 57 -12.39 7.43 2.78
CA THR A 57 -11.21 6.79 2.19
C THR A 57 -10.03 6.74 3.16
N ILE A 58 -9.71 7.84 3.86
CA ILE A 58 -8.69 7.86 4.92
C ILE A 58 -9.00 6.81 5.97
N LYS A 59 -10.28 6.68 6.38
CA LYS A 59 -10.71 5.65 7.32
C LYS A 59 -10.49 4.24 6.80
N SER A 60 -10.80 3.99 5.53
CA SER A 60 -10.56 2.68 4.93
C SER A 60 -9.08 2.34 4.77
N MET A 61 -8.22 3.33 4.51
CA MET A 61 -6.80 3.14 4.22
C MET A 61 -5.92 3.15 5.47
N PHE A 62 -6.01 4.20 6.28
CA PHE A 62 -5.10 4.42 7.42
C PHE A 62 -5.61 3.77 8.71
N PHE A 63 -6.93 3.74 8.93
CA PHE A 63 -7.50 3.18 10.16
C PHE A 63 -7.71 1.67 10.12
N LYS A 64 -7.45 0.97 9.01
CA LYS A 64 -7.60 -0.51 8.96
C LYS A 64 -6.78 -1.23 10.04
N LYS A 65 -5.55 -0.78 10.28
CA LYS A 65 -4.69 -1.35 11.33
C LYS A 65 -5.25 -1.08 12.73
N ILE A 66 -5.76 0.12 12.97
CA ILE A 66 -6.39 0.50 14.25
C ILE A 66 -7.70 -0.26 14.47
N ILE A 67 -8.51 -0.44 13.42
CA ILE A 67 -9.72 -1.26 13.45
C ILE A 67 -9.37 -2.71 13.80
N ASN A 68 -8.33 -3.28 13.18
CA ASN A 68 -7.89 -4.64 13.48
C ASN A 68 -7.37 -4.77 14.92
N ILE A 69 -6.61 -3.80 15.43
CA ILE A 69 -6.16 -3.77 16.83
C ILE A 69 -7.36 -3.69 17.79
N ASN A 70 -8.35 -2.86 17.47
CA ASN A 70 -9.55 -2.72 18.29
C ASN A 70 -10.41 -3.99 18.25
N SER A 71 -10.52 -4.65 17.10
CA SER A 71 -11.17 -5.97 16.98
C SER A 71 -10.42 -6.99 17.83
N TYR A 72 -9.11 -7.07 17.69
CA TYR A 72 -8.25 -7.94 18.48
C TYR A 72 -8.44 -7.74 20.00
N LYS A 73 -8.48 -6.48 20.45
CA LYS A 73 -8.76 -6.10 21.85
C LYS A 73 -10.15 -6.52 22.32
N LYS A 74 -11.15 -6.43 21.45
CA LYS A 74 -12.51 -6.85 21.76
C LYS A 74 -12.58 -8.38 21.91
N ASP A 75 -11.89 -9.11 21.02
CA ASP A 75 -11.86 -10.57 21.03
C ASP A 75 -11.03 -11.12 22.20
N LEU A 76 -9.99 -10.39 22.65
CA LEU A 76 -9.21 -10.71 23.86
C LEU A 76 -10.05 -10.81 25.15
N ARG A 77 -11.15 -10.05 25.24
CA ARG A 77 -12.05 -10.10 26.41
C ARG A 77 -12.90 -11.37 26.45
N ASN A 78 -12.97 -12.11 25.34
CA ASN A 78 -13.83 -13.27 25.17
C ASN A 78 -12.98 -14.52 24.92
N ASN A 79 -12.72 -15.32 25.97
CA ASN A 79 -12.29 -16.73 25.83
C ASN A 79 -11.16 -17.02 24.82
N LEU A 80 -10.27 -16.05 24.52
CA LEU A 80 -9.32 -16.18 23.40
C LEU A 80 -8.43 -17.42 23.54
N LEU A 81 -7.97 -17.73 24.76
CA LEU A 81 -7.19 -18.94 25.04
C LEU A 81 -7.97 -20.23 24.73
N PHE A 82 -9.26 -20.29 25.04
CA PHE A 82 -10.11 -21.43 24.68
C PHE A 82 -10.26 -21.56 23.16
N GLU A 83 -10.38 -20.44 22.44
CA GLU A 83 -10.45 -20.47 20.97
C GLU A 83 -9.13 -20.95 20.33
N PHE A 84 -7.97 -20.63 20.93
CA PHE A 84 -6.69 -21.21 20.54
C PHE A 84 -6.66 -22.73 20.74
N GLU A 85 -7.08 -23.22 21.91
CA GLU A 85 -7.13 -24.66 22.20
C GLU A 85 -8.07 -25.41 21.26
N ILE A 86 -9.26 -24.86 20.98
CA ILE A 86 -10.19 -25.41 19.99
C ILE A 86 -9.53 -25.51 18.60
N THR A 87 -8.79 -24.47 18.21
CA THR A 87 -8.10 -24.44 16.91
C THR A 87 -6.94 -25.44 16.85
N LEU A 88 -6.18 -25.60 17.93
CA LEU A 88 -5.11 -26.59 18.01
C LEU A 88 -5.66 -28.01 17.94
N ASN A 89 -6.72 -28.32 18.70
CA ASN A 89 -7.40 -29.61 18.64
C ASN A 89 -7.94 -29.91 17.22
N TYR A 90 -8.50 -28.90 16.55
CA TYR A 90 -8.94 -29.03 15.17
C TYR A 90 -7.78 -29.37 14.23
N LEU A 91 -6.64 -28.68 14.37
CA LEU A 91 -5.46 -28.92 13.55
C LEU A 91 -4.84 -30.30 13.78
N GLU A 92 -4.84 -30.80 15.01
CA GLU A 92 -4.39 -32.16 15.31
C GLU A 92 -5.25 -33.21 14.60
N LYS A 93 -6.58 -33.06 14.65
CA LYS A 93 -7.50 -33.92 13.89
C LYS A 93 -7.24 -33.81 12.38
N LEU A 94 -7.04 -32.59 11.87
CA LEU A 94 -6.76 -32.34 10.46
C LEU A 94 -5.45 -33.01 10.01
N GLN A 95 -4.39 -32.91 10.80
CA GLN A 95 -3.13 -33.58 10.52
C GLN A 95 -3.29 -35.10 10.46
N LYS A 96 -4.05 -35.67 11.39
CA LYS A 96 -4.34 -37.11 11.41
C LYS A 96 -5.09 -37.53 10.14
N SER A 97 -6.19 -36.84 9.79
CA SER A 97 -6.97 -37.16 8.58
C SER A 97 -6.18 -36.94 7.28
N LEU A 98 -5.27 -35.96 7.23
CA LEU A 98 -4.35 -35.77 6.09
C LEU A 98 -3.35 -36.92 5.98
N LYS A 99 -2.81 -37.39 7.11
CA LYS A 99 -1.85 -38.50 7.15
C LYS A 99 -2.51 -39.80 6.71
N ASP A 100 -3.73 -40.04 7.16
CA ASP A 100 -4.51 -41.24 6.86
C ASP A 100 -5.19 -41.16 5.48
N GLN A 101 -5.06 -40.04 4.77
CA GLN A 101 -5.70 -39.73 3.47
C GLN A 101 -7.22 -39.97 3.45
N ASN A 102 -7.88 -39.82 4.60
CA ASN A 102 -9.32 -40.08 4.73
C ASN A 102 -10.15 -38.88 4.25
N ILE A 103 -10.60 -38.91 3.01
CA ILE A 103 -11.38 -37.83 2.37
C ILE A 103 -12.69 -37.53 3.10
N ASN A 104 -13.36 -38.55 3.67
CA ASN A 104 -14.64 -38.35 4.36
C ASN A 104 -14.45 -37.56 5.66
N ASP A 105 -13.41 -37.90 6.43
CA ASP A 105 -13.06 -37.16 7.64
C ASP A 105 -12.62 -35.73 7.30
N LEU A 106 -11.85 -35.55 6.22
CA LEU A 106 -11.44 -34.22 5.76
C LEU A 106 -12.66 -33.36 5.38
N LYS A 107 -13.67 -33.91 4.70
CA LYS A 107 -14.93 -33.19 4.40
C LYS A 107 -15.69 -32.80 5.66
N ALA A 108 -15.71 -33.67 6.69
CA ALA A 108 -16.32 -33.36 7.97
C ALA A 108 -15.57 -32.22 8.69
N LEU A 109 -14.24 -32.25 8.68
CA LEU A 109 -13.39 -31.19 9.25
C LEU A 109 -13.56 -29.86 8.50
N LEU A 110 -13.67 -29.86 7.17
CA LEU A 110 -13.98 -28.65 6.40
C LEU A 110 -15.33 -28.02 6.82
N LYS A 111 -16.30 -28.84 7.26
CA LYS A 111 -17.57 -28.34 7.79
C LYS A 111 -17.40 -27.79 9.22
N GLU A 112 -16.66 -28.50 10.07
CA GLU A 112 -16.31 -28.07 11.45
C GLU A 112 -15.52 -26.76 11.45
N PHE A 113 -14.72 -26.49 10.42
CA PHE A 113 -13.97 -25.24 10.29
C PHE A 113 -14.83 -23.99 10.41
N LYS A 114 -16.10 -24.03 9.96
CA LYS A 114 -17.03 -22.89 10.06
C LYS A 114 -17.33 -22.47 11.51
N THR A 115 -17.08 -23.35 12.48
CA THR A 115 -17.30 -23.05 13.90
C THR A 115 -16.03 -22.55 14.60
N ILE A 116 -14.87 -22.60 13.94
CA ILE A 116 -13.60 -22.10 14.49
C ILE A 116 -13.59 -20.57 14.47
N LYS A 117 -13.46 -19.93 15.64
CA LYS A 117 -13.43 -18.46 15.71
C LYS A 117 -12.02 -17.89 15.53
N TYR A 118 -11.01 -18.52 16.14
CA TYR A 118 -9.62 -18.11 15.95
C TYR A 118 -9.11 -18.66 14.62
N CYS A 119 -9.18 -17.83 13.59
CA CYS A 119 -8.78 -18.24 12.25
C CYS A 119 -7.83 -17.22 11.59
N PRO A 120 -6.52 -17.36 11.80
CA PRO A 120 -5.54 -16.50 11.16
C PRO A 120 -5.57 -16.66 9.63
N VAL A 121 -5.12 -15.65 8.90
CA VAL A 121 -5.24 -15.62 7.43
C VAL A 121 -4.56 -16.82 6.74
N TYR A 122 -3.45 -17.32 7.27
CA TYR A 122 -2.77 -18.50 6.72
C TYR A 122 -3.58 -19.79 6.92
N LEU A 123 -4.34 -19.91 8.01
CA LEU A 123 -5.22 -21.06 8.24
C LEU A 123 -6.41 -21.05 7.27
N ASN A 124 -7.05 -19.89 7.07
CA ASN A 124 -8.09 -19.73 6.04
C ASN A 124 -7.58 -20.15 4.66
N SER A 125 -6.39 -19.67 4.28
CA SER A 125 -5.79 -20.04 3.00
C SER A 125 -5.51 -21.54 2.86
N LEU A 126 -5.12 -22.22 3.94
CA LEU A 126 -4.88 -23.67 3.94
C LEU A 126 -6.18 -24.41 3.65
N ILE A 127 -7.25 -24.02 4.33
CA ILE A 127 -8.56 -24.67 4.21
C ILE A 127 -9.18 -24.44 2.83
N ASP A 128 -9.06 -23.23 2.28
CA ASP A 128 -9.48 -22.94 0.90
C ASP A 128 -8.74 -23.82 -0.11
N GLU A 129 -7.43 -23.99 0.08
CA GLU A 129 -6.59 -24.80 -0.79
C GLU A 129 -6.91 -26.29 -0.68
N LEU A 130 -7.08 -26.79 0.55
CA LEU A 130 -7.50 -28.16 0.83
C LEU A 130 -8.88 -28.45 0.22
N SER A 131 -9.85 -27.56 0.43
CA SER A 131 -11.19 -27.65 -0.14
C SER A 131 -11.14 -27.70 -1.67
N SER A 132 -10.36 -26.81 -2.30
CA SER A 132 -10.20 -26.80 -3.76
C SER A 132 -9.56 -28.09 -4.28
N ASN A 133 -8.56 -28.64 -3.60
CA ASN A 133 -7.93 -29.90 -4.01
C ASN A 133 -8.87 -31.09 -3.85
N ILE A 134 -9.62 -31.17 -2.75
CA ILE A 134 -10.62 -32.23 -2.53
C ILE A 134 -11.71 -32.17 -3.60
N LEU A 135 -12.18 -30.97 -3.96
CA LEU A 135 -13.18 -30.78 -5.02
C LEU A 135 -12.65 -31.12 -6.42
N MET A 136 -11.36 -30.90 -6.67
CA MET A 136 -10.71 -31.22 -7.94
C MET A 136 -10.07 -32.61 -7.97
N GLU A 137 -10.27 -33.42 -6.93
CA GLU A 137 -9.67 -34.76 -6.77
C GLU A 137 -8.15 -34.77 -6.97
N LYS A 138 -7.47 -33.72 -6.50
CA LYS A 138 -6.02 -33.57 -6.57
C LYS A 138 -5.35 -34.12 -5.32
N ASP A 139 -4.09 -34.52 -5.48
CA ASP A 139 -3.23 -34.85 -4.35
C ASP A 139 -3.09 -33.65 -3.39
N PHE A 140 -3.28 -33.92 -2.11
CA PHE A 140 -3.19 -32.98 -1.00
C PHE A 140 -2.19 -33.44 0.08
N SER A 141 -1.47 -34.55 -0.15
CA SER A 141 -0.46 -35.08 0.78
C SER A 141 0.58 -34.04 1.18
N TYR A 142 0.97 -33.19 0.22
CA TYR A 142 1.92 -32.11 0.41
C TYR A 142 1.49 -31.14 1.53
N LEU A 143 0.18 -30.97 1.79
CA LEU A 143 -0.33 -30.06 2.83
C LEU A 143 -0.02 -30.51 4.27
N LEU A 144 0.40 -31.77 4.48
CA LEU A 144 0.67 -32.28 5.83
C LEU A 144 1.80 -31.50 6.52
N GLY A 145 2.93 -31.27 5.84
CA GLY A 145 4.04 -30.51 6.43
C GLY A 145 3.69 -29.03 6.63
N THR A 146 2.88 -28.46 5.73
CA THR A 146 2.34 -27.10 5.92
C THR A 146 1.41 -27.01 7.13
N THR A 147 0.55 -28.02 7.35
CA THR A 147 -0.33 -28.08 8.53
C THR A 147 0.46 -28.16 9.83
N GLN A 148 1.57 -28.90 9.87
CA GLN A 148 2.48 -28.97 11.03
C GLN A 148 3.09 -27.61 11.37
N LEU A 149 3.56 -26.89 10.35
CA LEU A 149 4.12 -25.55 10.49
C LEU A 149 3.07 -24.54 11.00
N ILE A 150 1.83 -24.62 10.51
CA ILE A 150 0.70 -23.82 11.03
C ILE A 150 0.43 -24.13 12.50
N THR A 151 0.37 -25.40 12.89
CA THR A 151 0.15 -25.79 14.29
C THR A 151 1.21 -25.18 15.20
N LYS A 152 2.49 -25.26 14.80
CA LYS A 152 3.59 -24.63 15.54
C LYS A 152 3.39 -23.12 15.70
N TYR A 153 2.99 -22.41 14.64
CA TYR A 153 2.75 -20.96 14.71
C TYR A 153 1.59 -20.58 15.63
N ILE A 154 0.51 -21.35 15.61
CA ILE A 154 -0.63 -21.13 16.51
C ILE A 154 -0.23 -21.42 17.95
N GLN A 155 0.56 -22.47 18.18
CA GLN A 155 1.07 -22.83 19.51
C GLN A 155 2.04 -21.78 20.07
N ASP A 156 2.95 -21.26 19.24
CA ASP A 156 3.84 -20.14 19.61
C ASP A 156 3.03 -18.89 19.99
N ASN A 157 1.96 -18.59 19.25
CA ASN A 157 1.07 -17.46 19.55
C ASN A 157 0.27 -17.69 20.84
N PHE A 158 -0.20 -18.92 21.08
CA PHE A 158 -0.89 -19.32 22.30
C PHE A 158 -0.01 -19.14 23.52
N GLU A 159 1.23 -19.62 23.49
CA GLU A 159 2.19 -19.46 24.60
C GLU A 159 2.52 -17.99 24.87
N LEU A 160 2.67 -17.18 23.81
CA LEU A 160 2.88 -15.74 23.96
C LEU A 160 1.69 -15.03 24.61
N GLU A 161 0.45 -15.42 24.29
CA GLU A 161 -0.73 -14.84 24.94
C GLU A 161 -0.92 -15.34 26.38
N LYS A 162 -0.67 -16.62 26.63
CA LYS A 162 -0.65 -17.19 27.98
C LYS A 162 0.36 -16.46 28.87
N GLN A 163 1.57 -16.24 28.38
CA GLN A 163 2.59 -15.46 29.08
C GLN A 163 2.14 -14.02 29.32
N ARG A 164 1.48 -13.37 28.36
CA ARG A 164 0.98 -11.99 28.53
C ARG A 164 -0.05 -11.90 29.65
N ILE A 165 -0.99 -12.84 29.73
CA ILE A 165 -2.02 -12.85 30.78
C ILE A 165 -1.38 -13.02 32.16
N ILE A 166 -0.36 -13.86 32.25
CA ILE A 166 0.37 -14.12 33.50
C ILE A 166 1.30 -12.96 33.87
N SER A 167 1.91 -12.30 32.89
CA SER A 167 2.91 -11.25 33.13
C SER A 167 2.27 -9.86 33.26
N THR A 168 2.54 -9.17 34.37
CA THR A 168 2.09 -7.77 34.58
C THR A 168 2.81 -6.75 33.69
N LYS A 169 3.94 -7.12 33.07
CA LYS A 169 4.69 -6.26 32.14
C LYS A 169 4.10 -6.35 30.74
N GLN A 170 3.32 -5.36 30.36
CA GLN A 170 2.86 -5.20 28.98
C GLN A 170 4.06 -4.95 28.06
N LYS A 171 4.38 -5.91 27.18
CA LYS A 171 5.37 -5.69 26.11
C LYS A 171 4.85 -4.60 25.17
N VAL A 172 5.59 -3.51 25.04
CA VAL A 172 5.32 -2.42 24.09
C VAL A 172 5.21 -3.04 22.68
N LEU A 173 4.15 -2.70 21.94
CA LEU A 173 3.82 -3.22 20.59
C LEU A 173 3.38 -4.68 20.49
N PHE A 174 3.12 -5.38 21.59
CA PHE A 174 2.65 -6.77 21.55
C PHE A 174 1.35 -6.94 20.73
N GLU A 175 0.39 -6.04 20.93
CA GLU A 175 -0.90 -6.06 20.21
C GLU A 175 -0.70 -5.87 18.70
N ASN A 176 0.25 -5.02 18.30
CA ASN A 176 0.58 -4.84 16.90
C ASN A 176 1.15 -6.12 16.30
N LYS A 177 2.00 -6.84 17.04
CA LYS A 177 2.57 -8.12 16.60
C LYS A 177 1.47 -9.17 16.44
N MET A 178 0.58 -9.32 17.42
CA MET A 178 -0.49 -10.32 17.35
C MET A 178 -1.52 -10.00 16.27
N THR A 179 -1.87 -8.72 16.12
CA THR A 179 -2.75 -8.26 15.05
C THR A 179 -2.14 -8.53 13.66
N ASP A 180 -0.82 -8.33 13.50
CA ASP A 180 -0.11 -8.67 12.25
C ASP A 180 -0.18 -10.19 12.01
N ASN A 181 0.18 -11.01 12.99
CA ASN A 181 0.13 -12.48 12.87
C ASN A 181 -1.28 -13.02 12.52
N TYR A 182 -2.33 -12.38 13.05
CA TYR A 182 -3.69 -12.85 12.85
C TYR A 182 -4.30 -12.40 11.52
N TYR A 183 -4.18 -11.10 11.17
CA TYR A 183 -4.91 -10.50 10.04
C TYR A 183 -4.06 -10.21 8.79
N SER A 184 -2.73 -10.36 8.84
CA SER A 184 -1.84 -9.87 7.79
C SER A 184 -1.31 -10.99 6.91
N LEU A 185 -1.57 -10.91 5.60
CA LEU A 185 -0.94 -11.77 4.58
C LEU A 185 0.58 -11.60 4.53
N SER A 186 1.09 -10.45 4.98
CA SER A 186 2.53 -10.16 5.02
C SER A 186 3.17 -10.45 6.38
N SER A 187 2.47 -11.11 7.31
CA SER A 187 3.08 -11.57 8.56
C SER A 187 4.20 -12.57 8.27
N TRP A 188 5.22 -12.66 9.13
CA TRP A 188 6.29 -13.65 8.95
C TRP A 188 5.76 -15.09 8.96
N GLN A 189 4.71 -15.36 9.73
CA GLN A 189 4.01 -16.64 9.77
C GLN A 189 3.29 -16.92 8.43
N SER A 190 2.58 -15.94 7.86
CA SER A 190 1.97 -16.08 6.54
C SER A 190 3.00 -16.28 5.42
N ILE A 191 4.14 -15.59 5.49
CA ILE A 191 5.24 -15.77 4.52
C ILE A 191 5.82 -17.19 4.62
N GLY A 192 6.07 -17.68 5.84
CA GLY A 192 6.53 -19.05 6.08
C GLY A 192 5.54 -20.11 5.57
N TYR A 193 4.24 -19.88 5.76
CA TYR A 193 3.18 -20.71 5.19
C TYR A 193 3.21 -20.77 3.66
N PHE A 194 3.32 -19.61 2.98
CA PHE A 194 3.37 -19.61 1.51
C PHE A 194 4.67 -20.21 0.97
N LEU A 195 5.78 -20.07 1.70
CA LEU A 195 7.05 -20.75 1.39
C LEU A 195 6.90 -22.27 1.50
N SER A 196 6.29 -22.78 2.58
CA SER A 196 6.16 -24.22 2.77
C SER A 196 5.29 -24.87 1.68
N ILE A 197 4.24 -24.18 1.22
CA ILE A 197 3.42 -24.65 0.10
C ILE A 197 4.21 -24.66 -1.20
N ASP A 198 4.93 -23.59 -1.52
CA ASP A 198 5.68 -23.50 -2.78
C ASP A 198 6.82 -24.54 -2.82
N GLU A 199 7.51 -24.77 -1.70
CA GLU A 199 8.53 -25.82 -1.56
C GLU A 199 7.93 -27.23 -1.75
N GLN A 200 6.78 -27.49 -1.13
CA GLN A 200 6.15 -28.81 -1.17
C GLN A 200 5.45 -29.13 -2.50
N LYS A 201 5.02 -28.10 -3.25
CA LYS A 201 4.44 -28.27 -4.59
C LYS A 201 5.46 -28.27 -5.72
N ASP A 202 6.72 -27.93 -5.44
CA ASP A 202 7.75 -27.64 -6.44
C ASP A 202 7.31 -26.54 -7.44
N ILE A 203 6.35 -25.71 -7.03
CA ILE A 203 5.85 -24.58 -7.82
C ILE A 203 6.71 -23.40 -7.42
N ASN A 204 7.72 -23.12 -8.24
CA ASN A 204 8.70 -22.04 -8.05
C ASN A 204 8.07 -20.62 -8.18
N ASN A 205 7.03 -20.27 -7.40
CA ASN A 205 6.36 -18.96 -7.46
C ASN A 205 7.07 -17.90 -6.61
N LYS A 206 8.39 -17.79 -6.81
CA LYS A 206 9.30 -16.85 -6.12
C LYS A 206 8.82 -15.40 -6.17
N TRP A 207 8.10 -15.01 -7.23
CA TRP A 207 7.49 -13.69 -7.39
C TRP A 207 6.37 -13.41 -6.39
N LYS A 208 5.54 -14.41 -6.08
CA LYS A 208 4.48 -14.28 -5.08
C LYS A 208 5.10 -14.08 -3.69
N ILE A 209 6.05 -14.91 -3.30
CA ILE A 209 6.72 -14.81 -1.99
C ILE A 209 7.48 -13.48 -1.87
N SER A 210 8.24 -13.09 -2.90
CA SER A 210 8.96 -11.80 -2.93
C SER A 210 8.00 -10.62 -2.79
N SER A 211 6.82 -10.68 -3.41
CA SER A 211 5.82 -9.63 -3.25
C SER A 211 5.28 -9.52 -1.81
N LEU A 212 5.19 -10.64 -1.07
CA LEU A 212 4.78 -10.63 0.34
C LEU A 212 5.84 -9.99 1.24
N TYR A 213 7.12 -10.23 0.99
CA TYR A 213 8.20 -9.52 1.67
C TYR A 213 8.10 -8.00 1.42
N ILE A 214 7.86 -7.59 0.18
CA ILE A 214 7.77 -6.16 -0.19
C ILE A 214 6.55 -5.48 0.42
N LEU A 215 5.44 -6.17 0.67
CA LEU A 215 4.32 -5.58 1.41
C LEU A 215 4.74 -5.06 2.81
N ARG A 216 5.75 -5.70 3.44
CA ARG A 216 6.31 -5.23 4.73
C ARG A 216 7.13 -3.94 4.60
N PHE A 217 7.54 -3.55 3.39
CA PHE A 217 8.25 -2.29 3.15
C PHE A 217 7.45 -1.08 3.64
N SER A 218 6.11 -1.15 3.59
CA SER A 218 5.21 -0.11 4.11
C SER A 218 5.49 0.24 5.58
N SER A 219 5.83 -0.75 6.42
CA SER A 219 6.13 -0.52 7.84
C SER A 219 7.49 0.15 8.02
N SER A 220 8.49 -0.24 7.23
CA SER A 220 9.80 0.40 7.23
C SER A 220 9.73 1.84 6.68
N LEU A 221 8.94 2.06 5.64
CA LEU A 221 8.71 3.38 5.05
C LEU A 221 8.00 4.31 6.04
N PHE A 222 6.98 3.83 6.75
CA PHE A 222 6.31 4.61 7.78
C PHE A 222 7.28 5.04 8.90
N LEU A 223 8.09 4.10 9.40
CA LEU A 223 9.07 4.38 10.45
C LEU A 223 10.14 5.36 9.97
N ALA A 224 10.69 5.14 8.77
CA ALA A 224 11.64 6.05 8.13
C ALA A 224 11.05 7.45 7.96
N PHE A 225 9.82 7.55 7.46
CA PHE A 225 9.11 8.81 7.32
C PHE A 225 8.96 9.52 8.66
N SER A 226 8.53 8.84 9.72
CA SER A 226 8.39 9.44 11.05
C SER A 226 9.72 9.96 11.61
N ILE A 227 10.80 9.20 11.46
CA ILE A 227 12.14 9.62 11.91
C ILE A 227 12.61 10.83 11.11
N SER A 228 12.60 10.75 9.78
CA SER A 228 13.03 11.85 8.91
C SER A 228 12.16 13.09 9.13
N PHE A 229 10.85 12.92 9.32
CA PHE A 229 9.95 14.03 9.61
C PHE A 229 10.30 14.70 10.93
N ALA A 230 10.53 13.95 12.00
CA ALA A 230 10.93 14.52 13.29
C ALA A 230 12.24 15.33 13.17
N VAL A 231 13.25 14.78 12.49
CA VAL A 231 14.54 15.45 12.28
C VAL A 231 14.37 16.73 11.46
N PHE A 232 13.71 16.66 10.31
CA PHE A 232 13.54 17.82 9.43
C PHE A 232 12.57 18.86 10.00
N ALA A 233 11.58 18.46 10.80
CA ALA A 233 10.73 19.39 11.53
C ALA A 233 11.52 20.18 12.59
N ILE A 234 12.44 19.53 13.32
CA ILE A 234 13.33 20.22 14.26
C ILE A 234 14.23 21.21 13.52
N ILE A 235 14.82 20.80 12.39
CA ILE A 235 15.66 21.68 11.55
C ILE A 235 14.84 22.88 11.05
N GLY A 236 13.60 22.67 10.59
CA GLY A 236 12.70 23.75 10.17
C GLY A 236 12.32 24.69 11.32
N LEU A 237 12.08 24.16 12.52
CA LEU A 237 11.82 24.97 13.71
C LEU A 237 13.05 25.79 14.13
N MET A 238 14.25 25.23 14.03
CA MET A 238 15.49 25.98 14.28
C MET A 238 15.67 27.15 13.31
N SER A 239 15.19 27.02 12.08
CA SER A 239 15.16 28.13 11.13
C SER A 239 14.31 29.31 11.61
N LEU A 240 13.16 29.02 12.25
CA LEU A 240 12.27 30.05 12.81
C LEU A 240 12.86 30.70 14.07
N LEU A 241 13.75 29.99 14.78
CA LEU A 241 14.44 30.47 15.97
C LEU A 241 15.72 31.28 15.67
N GLY A 242 15.92 31.69 14.41
CA GLY A 242 17.00 32.60 14.01
C GLY A 242 18.26 31.93 13.48
N VAL A 243 18.29 30.61 13.32
CA VAL A 243 19.36 29.92 12.58
C VAL A 243 19.10 30.11 11.08
N GLN A 244 20.07 30.65 10.33
CA GLN A 244 19.92 30.86 8.88
C GLN A 244 19.94 29.53 8.11
N ILE A 245 18.81 28.84 8.07
CA ILE A 245 18.62 27.63 7.28
C ILE A 245 17.71 27.97 6.11
N VAL A 246 18.23 27.88 4.89
CA VAL A 246 17.45 28.13 3.68
C VAL A 246 16.53 26.94 3.41
N ILE A 247 15.23 27.12 3.65
CA ILE A 247 14.21 26.14 3.31
C ILE A 247 13.88 26.27 1.81
N GLY A 248 14.59 25.51 0.98
CA GLY A 248 14.41 25.50 -0.47
C GLY A 248 14.25 24.10 -1.06
N LYS A 249 14.30 23.98 -2.39
CA LYS A 249 14.19 22.69 -3.12
C LYS A 249 15.15 21.62 -2.56
N MET A 250 16.40 22.01 -2.24
CA MET A 250 17.42 21.12 -1.68
C MET A 250 17.02 20.52 -0.31
N PHE A 251 16.29 21.27 0.53
CA PHE A 251 15.80 20.76 1.81
C PHE A 251 14.80 19.61 1.60
N PHE A 252 13.86 19.78 0.66
CA PHE A 252 12.88 18.74 0.34
C PHE A 252 13.52 17.53 -0.36
N ILE A 253 14.51 17.76 -1.24
CA ILE A 253 15.29 16.68 -1.85
C ILE A 253 16.03 15.87 -0.78
N ALA A 254 16.71 16.55 0.16
CA ALA A 254 17.41 15.89 1.26
C ALA A 254 16.44 15.11 2.17
N PHE A 255 15.25 15.65 2.44
CA PHE A 255 14.20 14.95 3.17
C PHE A 255 13.77 13.67 2.45
N THR A 256 13.42 13.77 1.16
CA THR A 256 12.99 12.61 0.38
C THR A 256 14.09 11.55 0.26
N LEU A 257 15.34 11.96 0.06
CA LEU A 257 16.49 11.07 0.01
C LEU A 257 16.74 10.39 1.35
N SER A 258 16.60 11.12 2.46
CA SER A 258 16.69 10.58 3.83
C SER A 258 15.64 9.50 4.07
N VAL A 259 14.37 9.77 3.71
CA VAL A 259 13.28 8.79 3.84
C VAL A 259 13.58 7.54 3.01
N TYR A 260 14.04 7.71 1.78
CA TYR A 260 14.40 6.60 0.89
C TYR A 260 15.50 5.72 1.49
N LEU A 261 16.66 6.30 1.81
CA LEU A 261 17.81 5.55 2.32
C LEU A 261 17.48 4.85 3.64
N MET A 262 16.85 5.57 4.57
CA MET A 262 16.46 5.00 5.86
C MET A 262 15.44 3.87 5.68
N SER A 263 14.47 4.01 4.77
CA SER A 263 13.47 2.96 4.52
C SER A 263 14.08 1.67 3.97
N ILE A 264 15.05 1.77 3.03
CA ILE A 264 15.77 0.60 2.50
C ILE A 264 16.59 -0.06 3.59
N ILE A 265 17.37 0.72 4.35
CA ILE A 265 18.22 0.18 5.42
C ILE A 265 17.37 -0.55 6.46
N LEU A 266 16.32 0.10 6.97
CA LEU A 266 15.42 -0.50 7.95
C LEU A 266 14.74 -1.76 7.40
N PHE A 267 14.34 -1.76 6.13
CA PHE A 267 13.72 -2.92 5.50
C PHE A 267 14.68 -4.10 5.35
N VAL A 268 15.89 -3.88 4.84
CA VAL A 268 16.91 -4.91 4.67
C VAL A 268 17.32 -5.51 6.00
N VAL A 269 17.58 -4.67 7.01
CA VAL A 269 17.90 -5.13 8.38
C VAL A 269 16.76 -5.95 8.96
N ASN A 270 15.52 -5.49 8.81
CA ASN A 270 14.33 -6.18 9.33
C ASN A 270 14.11 -7.54 8.63
N ILE A 271 14.34 -7.64 7.32
CA ILE A 271 14.28 -8.91 6.58
C ILE A 271 15.37 -9.86 7.05
N LEU A 272 16.62 -9.43 7.12
CA LEU A 272 17.73 -10.29 7.54
C LEU A 272 17.53 -10.83 8.96
N ALA A 273 17.13 -9.96 9.90
CA ALA A 273 16.89 -10.35 11.28
C ALA A 273 15.75 -11.38 11.42
N ASN A 274 14.65 -11.20 10.69
CA ASN A 274 13.50 -12.11 10.81
C ASN A 274 13.61 -13.35 9.93
N ALA A 275 14.29 -13.29 8.80
CA ALA A 275 14.56 -14.48 7.99
C ALA A 275 15.42 -15.47 8.78
N LYS A 276 16.46 -14.98 9.48
CA LYS A 276 17.27 -15.81 10.38
C LYS A 276 16.47 -16.37 11.56
N LYS A 277 15.53 -15.58 12.10
CA LYS A 277 14.73 -16.01 13.27
C LYS A 277 13.68 -17.08 12.93
N ASN A 278 13.15 -17.04 11.72
CA ASN A 278 12.03 -17.91 11.30
C ASN A 278 12.46 -18.91 10.21
N ASP A 279 13.77 -19.08 9.99
CA ASP A 279 14.37 -19.97 8.97
C ASP A 279 13.78 -19.79 7.56
N LEU A 280 13.60 -18.53 7.12
CA LEU A 280 12.98 -18.21 5.83
C LEU A 280 14.02 -17.96 4.73
N VAL A 281 13.76 -18.49 3.54
CA VAL A 281 14.59 -18.24 2.34
C VAL A 281 14.22 -16.92 1.67
N ILE A 282 15.22 -16.07 1.41
CA ILE A 282 15.04 -14.78 0.74
C ILE A 282 15.45 -14.87 -0.74
N PHE A 283 14.57 -14.47 -1.64
CA PHE A 283 14.84 -14.43 -3.08
C PHE A 283 15.42 -13.08 -3.53
N TRP A 284 16.70 -12.82 -3.20
CA TRP A 284 17.36 -11.53 -3.47
C TRP A 284 17.26 -11.03 -4.92
N LYS A 285 17.41 -11.91 -5.93
CA LYS A 285 17.29 -11.53 -7.35
C LYS A 285 15.91 -10.98 -7.72
N HIS A 286 14.86 -11.48 -7.07
CA HIS A 286 13.50 -10.99 -7.32
C HIS A 286 13.30 -9.69 -6.55
N MET A 287 13.72 -9.66 -5.28
CA MET A 287 13.69 -8.47 -4.42
C MET A 287 14.44 -7.28 -5.04
N SER A 288 15.56 -7.50 -5.74
CA SER A 288 16.29 -6.43 -6.43
C SER A 288 15.45 -5.76 -7.51
N VAL A 289 14.59 -6.50 -8.22
CA VAL A 289 13.65 -5.91 -9.18
C VAL A 289 12.67 -4.97 -8.46
N PHE A 290 12.12 -5.40 -7.32
CA PHE A 290 11.26 -4.53 -6.51
C PHE A 290 12.01 -3.30 -5.98
N PHE A 291 13.27 -3.45 -5.57
CA PHE A 291 14.10 -2.31 -5.16
C PHE A 291 14.31 -1.32 -6.29
N VAL A 292 14.61 -1.78 -7.52
CA VAL A 292 14.73 -0.90 -8.69
C VAL A 292 13.45 -0.08 -8.90
N PHE A 293 12.27 -0.70 -8.81
CA PHE A 293 11.01 0.04 -8.93
C PHE A 293 10.80 1.05 -7.81
N ILE A 294 11.12 0.70 -6.56
CA ILE A 294 11.05 1.63 -5.42
C ILE A 294 12.01 2.80 -5.64
N THR A 295 13.24 2.53 -6.06
CA THR A 295 14.23 3.56 -6.39
C THR A 295 13.73 4.48 -7.49
N LEU A 296 13.14 3.94 -8.57
CA LEU A 296 12.57 4.74 -9.66
C LEU A 296 11.44 5.66 -9.17
N ILE A 297 10.59 5.20 -8.26
CA ILE A 297 9.53 6.04 -7.67
C ILE A 297 10.14 7.20 -6.88
N PHE A 298 11.11 6.93 -6.00
CA PHE A 298 11.77 7.99 -5.22
C PHE A 298 12.57 8.95 -6.10
N LEU A 299 13.25 8.44 -7.12
CA LEU A 299 13.97 9.24 -8.11
C LEU A 299 12.99 10.13 -8.88
N ASN A 300 11.83 9.62 -9.27
CA ASN A 300 10.78 10.42 -9.90
C ASN A 300 10.28 11.54 -8.98
N ILE A 301 10.05 11.26 -7.69
CA ILE A 301 9.66 12.30 -6.72
C ILE A 301 10.77 13.37 -6.63
N ILE A 302 12.03 12.97 -6.50
CA ILE A 302 13.18 13.89 -6.41
C ILE A 302 13.31 14.74 -7.68
N LEU A 303 13.24 14.12 -8.87
CA LEU A 303 13.29 14.86 -10.14
C LEU A 303 12.19 15.92 -10.22
N ASN A 304 10.97 15.57 -9.84
CA ASN A 304 9.87 16.53 -9.88
C ASN A 304 9.94 17.60 -8.78
N LEU A 305 10.65 17.37 -7.68
CA LEU A 305 11.00 18.41 -6.70
C LEU A 305 12.09 19.35 -7.23
N VAL A 306 13.04 18.85 -8.02
CA VAL A 306 14.04 19.68 -8.72
C VAL A 306 13.34 20.56 -9.77
N PHE A 307 12.47 19.94 -10.57
CA PHE A 307 11.70 20.58 -11.64
C PHE A 307 10.47 21.34 -11.14
N PHE A 308 10.34 21.53 -9.84
CA PHE A 308 9.23 22.30 -9.29
C PHE A 308 9.30 23.71 -9.86
N PRO A 309 8.31 24.16 -10.66
CA PRO A 309 8.35 25.48 -11.25
C PRO A 309 8.44 26.52 -10.14
N GLU A 310 9.26 27.55 -10.34
CA GLU A 310 9.30 28.66 -9.40
C GLU A 310 7.93 29.34 -9.43
N ILE A 311 7.39 29.58 -8.23
CA ILE A 311 6.07 30.18 -8.08
C ILE A 311 6.16 31.59 -8.67
N SER A 312 5.48 31.82 -9.80
CA SER A 312 5.46 33.13 -10.42
C SER A 312 4.74 34.11 -9.50
N ASN A 313 5.36 35.25 -9.18
CA ASN A 313 4.73 36.31 -8.39
C ASN A 313 3.64 37.09 -9.15
N ASP A 314 3.29 36.66 -10.36
CA ASP A 314 2.22 37.24 -11.16
C ASP A 314 0.84 36.83 -10.61
N GLN A 315 0.38 37.55 -9.59
CA GLN A 315 -0.91 37.34 -8.93
C GLN A 315 -2.09 37.90 -9.75
N SER A 316 -1.84 38.50 -10.92
CA SER A 316 -2.89 39.12 -11.75
C SER A 316 -3.88 38.10 -12.32
N VAL A 317 -3.47 36.84 -12.44
CA VAL A 317 -4.29 35.76 -13.00
C VAL A 317 -4.63 34.72 -11.93
N TRP A 318 -5.91 34.44 -11.73
CA TRP A 318 -6.40 33.60 -10.62
C TRP A 318 -5.82 32.18 -10.57
N TYR A 319 -5.50 31.57 -11.71
CA TYR A 319 -4.87 30.24 -11.75
C TYR A 319 -3.36 30.27 -11.49
N LYS A 320 -2.73 31.46 -11.47
CA LYS A 320 -1.33 31.68 -11.09
C LYS A 320 -1.15 32.00 -9.60
N GLN A 321 -2.22 31.95 -8.80
CA GLN A 321 -2.11 32.09 -7.35
C GLN A 321 -1.13 31.06 -6.76
N GLN A 322 -0.28 31.51 -5.83
CA GLN A 322 0.81 30.70 -5.27
C GLN A 322 0.35 29.34 -4.73
N LEU A 323 -0.80 29.32 -4.03
CA LEU A 323 -1.39 28.10 -3.49
C LEU A 323 -1.87 27.14 -4.59
N VAL A 324 -2.46 27.65 -5.66
CA VAL A 324 -2.93 26.85 -6.80
C VAL A 324 -1.73 26.23 -7.53
N GLN A 325 -0.67 27.01 -7.77
CA GLN A 325 0.57 26.52 -8.39
C GLN A 325 1.26 25.46 -7.54
N LEU A 326 1.33 25.66 -6.22
CA LEU A 326 1.87 24.65 -5.30
C LEU A 326 1.05 23.35 -5.32
N LEU A 327 -0.28 23.46 -5.28
CA LEU A 327 -1.17 22.30 -5.36
C LEU A 327 -1.07 21.58 -6.70
N PHE A 328 -0.91 22.33 -7.80
CA PHE A 328 -0.72 21.77 -9.14
C PHE A 328 0.55 20.92 -9.21
N SER A 329 1.66 21.44 -8.69
CA SER A 329 2.95 20.74 -8.68
C SER A 329 2.94 19.53 -7.74
N ILE A 330 2.29 19.62 -6.57
CA ILE A 330 2.07 18.46 -5.69
C ILE A 330 1.22 17.41 -6.39
N LEU A 331 0.12 17.81 -7.03
CA LEU A 331 -0.75 16.91 -7.76
C LEU A 331 0.03 16.22 -8.89
N TYR A 332 0.84 16.95 -9.65
CA TYR A 332 1.70 16.39 -10.69
C TYR A 332 2.63 15.29 -10.14
N ILE A 333 3.33 15.55 -9.03
CA ILE A 333 4.19 14.56 -8.35
C ILE A 333 3.39 13.30 -7.98
N ILE A 334 2.20 13.47 -7.42
CA ILE A 334 1.32 12.35 -7.05
C ILE A 334 0.90 11.57 -8.29
N LEU A 335 0.38 12.22 -9.33
CA LEU A 335 -0.11 11.58 -10.55
C LEU A 335 1.02 10.80 -11.26
N SER A 336 2.20 11.38 -11.38
CA SER A 336 3.37 10.74 -12.00
C SER A 336 3.89 9.56 -11.17
N SER A 337 3.99 9.71 -9.84
CA SER A 337 4.48 8.64 -8.96
C SER A 337 3.49 7.49 -8.84
N MET A 338 2.18 7.78 -8.83
CA MET A 338 1.13 6.77 -8.88
C MET A 338 1.13 6.02 -10.22
N LEU A 339 1.59 6.64 -11.31
CA LEU A 339 1.66 6.00 -12.62
C LEU A 339 2.74 4.92 -12.63
N LEU A 340 3.90 5.19 -12.03
CA LEU A 340 4.95 4.19 -11.80
C LEU A 340 4.46 3.02 -10.92
N LEU A 341 3.72 3.31 -9.85
CA LEU A 341 3.09 2.26 -9.03
C LEU A 341 2.08 1.43 -9.82
N TYR A 342 1.34 2.05 -10.74
CA TYR A 342 0.38 1.37 -11.60
C TYR A 342 1.07 0.44 -12.61
N ILE A 343 2.11 0.94 -13.29
CA ILE A 343 2.99 0.16 -14.18
C ILE A 343 3.56 -1.04 -13.42
N PHE A 344 4.01 -0.82 -12.19
CA PHE A 344 4.59 -1.87 -11.37
C PHE A 344 3.58 -2.96 -10.98
N ASP A 345 2.37 -2.58 -10.56
CA ASP A 345 1.30 -3.55 -10.27
C ASP A 345 0.92 -4.34 -11.54
N GLY A 346 0.91 -3.68 -12.70
CA GLY A 346 0.74 -4.32 -14.01
C GLY A 346 1.81 -5.35 -14.31
N PHE A 347 3.08 -4.99 -14.17
CA PHE A 347 4.23 -5.88 -14.35
C PHE A 347 4.14 -7.11 -13.45
N ILE A 348 3.88 -6.92 -12.14
CA ILE A 348 3.73 -8.02 -11.18
C ILE A 348 2.57 -8.94 -11.57
N GLN A 349 1.46 -8.37 -12.04
CA GLN A 349 0.29 -9.16 -12.46
C GLN A 349 0.65 -10.07 -13.63
N ILE A 350 1.32 -9.54 -14.66
CA ILE A 350 1.75 -10.30 -15.85
C ILE A 350 2.68 -11.44 -15.46
N VAL A 351 3.67 -11.16 -14.61
CA VAL A 351 4.67 -12.15 -14.18
C VAL A 351 4.07 -13.24 -13.28
N LYS A 352 3.03 -12.92 -12.50
CA LYS A 352 2.34 -13.90 -11.65
C LYS A 352 1.39 -14.81 -12.42
N THR A 353 0.79 -14.34 -13.52
CA THR A 353 -0.19 -15.11 -14.28
C THR A 353 0.48 -16.01 -15.30
N LYS A 354 0.28 -17.34 -15.20
CA LYS A 354 0.76 -18.32 -16.21
C LYS A 354 0.08 -18.16 -17.59
N LYS A 355 -1.11 -17.53 -17.65
CA LYS A 355 -1.84 -17.27 -18.90
C LYS A 355 -1.65 -15.83 -19.32
N PHE A 356 -0.99 -15.62 -20.45
CA PHE A 356 -0.75 -14.31 -21.03
C PHE A 356 -2.04 -13.75 -21.61
N ASN A 357 -2.48 -12.58 -21.15
CA ASN A 357 -3.61 -11.86 -21.74
C ASN A 357 -3.11 -10.52 -22.30
N TRP A 358 -3.10 -10.41 -23.63
CA TRP A 358 -2.62 -9.23 -24.35
C TRP A 358 -3.38 -7.95 -23.99
N LEU A 359 -4.70 -8.04 -23.75
CA LEU A 359 -5.50 -6.88 -23.35
C LEU A 359 -5.05 -6.35 -21.98
N ILE A 360 -4.83 -7.26 -21.02
CA ILE A 360 -4.34 -6.89 -19.69
C ILE A 360 -2.93 -6.32 -19.77
N LEU A 361 -2.05 -6.85 -20.63
CA LEU A 361 -0.71 -6.30 -20.84
C LEU A 361 -0.77 -4.85 -21.35
N ILE A 362 -1.61 -4.59 -22.36
CA ILE A 362 -1.72 -3.26 -22.96
C ILE A 362 -2.29 -2.26 -21.94
N GLU A 363 -3.42 -2.58 -21.31
CA GLU A 363 -4.10 -1.68 -20.38
C GLU A 363 -3.33 -1.49 -19.08
N ALA A 364 -2.76 -2.56 -18.51
CA ALA A 364 -2.14 -2.50 -17.19
C ALA A 364 -0.66 -2.09 -17.22
N PHE A 365 0.04 -2.24 -18.35
CA PHE A 365 1.49 -2.03 -18.42
C PHE A 365 1.90 -1.12 -19.57
N ILE A 366 1.62 -1.46 -20.82
CA ILE A 366 2.15 -0.74 -21.99
C ILE A 366 1.62 0.70 -22.06
N LEU A 367 0.30 0.89 -21.99
CA LEU A 367 -0.29 2.23 -22.11
C LEU A 367 0.18 3.16 -20.95
N PRO A 368 0.12 2.74 -19.67
CA PRO A 368 0.69 3.53 -18.58
C PRO A 368 2.18 3.85 -18.76
N LEU A 369 2.97 2.90 -19.29
CA LEU A 369 4.39 3.10 -19.56
C LEU A 369 4.63 4.15 -20.66
N ILE A 370 3.86 4.11 -21.75
CA ILE A 370 3.92 5.12 -22.82
C ILE A 370 3.64 6.50 -22.24
N ILE A 371 2.54 6.66 -21.49
CA ILE A 371 2.17 7.92 -20.83
C ILE A 371 3.26 8.41 -19.88
N PHE A 372 3.90 7.50 -19.13
CA PHE A 372 5.01 7.87 -18.26
C PHE A 372 6.22 8.36 -19.06
N THR A 373 6.61 7.65 -20.11
CA THR A 373 7.76 8.03 -20.95
C THR A 373 7.52 9.34 -21.68
N THR A 374 6.32 9.59 -22.23
CA THR A 374 5.99 10.86 -22.87
C THR A 374 6.00 12.00 -21.87
N SER A 375 5.47 11.79 -20.67
CA SER A 375 5.50 12.77 -19.58
C SER A 375 6.93 13.13 -19.16
N LEU A 376 7.82 12.13 -19.06
CA LEU A 376 9.23 12.34 -18.75
C LEU A 376 9.93 13.15 -19.86
N VAL A 377 9.70 12.80 -21.13
CA VAL A 377 10.24 13.53 -22.28
C VAL A 377 9.76 14.98 -22.31
N LEU A 378 8.46 15.23 -22.03
CA LEU A 378 7.92 16.59 -21.94
C LEU A 378 8.58 17.40 -20.81
N ASN A 379 8.85 16.80 -19.66
CA ASN A 379 9.61 17.43 -18.58
C ASN A 379 11.04 17.78 -18.99
N ILE A 380 11.74 16.91 -19.72
CA ILE A 380 13.09 17.20 -20.23
C ILE A 380 13.05 18.36 -21.24
N LEU A 381 12.07 18.35 -22.15
CA LEU A 381 11.90 19.41 -23.14
C LEU A 381 11.54 20.75 -22.50
N TRP A 382 10.74 20.74 -21.44
CA TRP A 382 10.40 21.93 -20.66
C TRP A 382 11.67 22.63 -20.12
N ILE A 383 12.60 21.86 -19.55
CA ILE A 383 13.89 22.39 -19.07
C ILE A 383 14.72 22.94 -20.23
N LYS A 384 14.83 22.18 -21.31
CA LYS A 384 15.63 22.57 -22.48
C LYS A 384 15.12 23.86 -23.13
N ASN A 385 13.82 24.09 -23.09
CA ASN A 385 13.17 25.26 -23.68
C ASN A 385 13.01 26.44 -22.70
N GLY A 386 13.74 26.44 -21.58
CA GLY A 386 13.76 27.57 -20.65
C GLY A 386 12.49 27.72 -19.82
N GLU A 387 11.92 26.59 -19.35
CA GLU A 387 10.77 26.54 -18.45
C GLU A 387 9.45 27.09 -19.05
N ASP A 388 9.20 26.86 -20.35
CA ASP A 388 7.94 27.25 -21.00
C ASP A 388 6.69 26.63 -20.33
N ASP A 389 5.91 27.46 -19.63
CA ASP A 389 4.66 27.11 -18.95
C ASP A 389 3.71 26.24 -19.81
N LYS A 390 3.70 26.42 -21.14
CA LYS A 390 2.84 25.64 -22.04
C LYS A 390 3.16 24.16 -22.02
N LEU A 391 4.44 23.78 -22.02
CA LEU A 391 4.86 22.37 -22.01
C LEU A 391 4.50 21.69 -20.69
N TYR A 392 4.63 22.42 -19.57
CA TYR A 392 4.24 21.94 -18.25
C TYR A 392 2.73 21.70 -18.16
N ILE A 393 1.91 22.63 -18.69
CA ILE A 393 0.45 22.48 -18.76
C ILE A 393 0.06 21.28 -19.63
N VAL A 394 0.66 21.13 -20.82
CA VAL A 394 0.39 19.98 -21.70
C VAL A 394 0.69 18.66 -21.01
N ASN A 395 1.82 18.59 -20.30
CA ASN A 395 2.22 17.40 -19.57
C ASN A 395 1.23 17.07 -18.43
N PHE A 396 0.84 18.07 -17.66
CA PHE A 396 -0.19 17.91 -16.64
C PHE A 396 -1.53 17.45 -17.22
N CYS A 397 -1.99 18.07 -18.33
CA CYS A 397 -3.23 17.67 -18.99
C CYS A 397 -3.18 16.22 -19.46
N LEU A 398 -2.06 15.75 -20.01
CA LEU A 398 -1.87 14.37 -20.41
C LEU A 398 -2.05 13.41 -19.22
N LEU A 399 -1.39 13.68 -18.09
CA LEU A 399 -1.53 12.87 -16.88
C LEU A 399 -2.94 12.93 -16.30
N PHE A 400 -3.54 14.12 -16.26
CA PHE A 400 -4.87 14.35 -15.71
C PHE A 400 -5.94 13.61 -16.53
N ILE A 401 -5.89 13.69 -17.86
CA ILE A 401 -6.81 12.99 -18.77
C ILE A 401 -6.64 11.49 -18.61
N PHE A 402 -5.40 10.98 -18.66
CA PHE A 402 -5.13 9.54 -18.49
C PHE A 402 -5.75 9.01 -17.19
N TRP A 403 -5.51 9.70 -16.07
CA TRP A 403 -6.02 9.27 -14.77
C TRP A 403 -7.53 9.38 -14.67
N SER A 404 -8.13 10.46 -15.17
CA SER A 404 -9.58 10.65 -15.18
C SER A 404 -10.27 9.56 -16.00
N SER A 405 -9.77 9.27 -17.20
CA SER A 405 -10.26 8.17 -18.04
C SER A 405 -10.10 6.82 -17.35
N THR A 406 -8.94 6.55 -16.73
CA THR A 406 -8.70 5.28 -16.03
C THR A 406 -9.64 5.10 -14.84
N VAL A 407 -9.89 6.15 -14.06
CA VAL A 407 -10.84 6.11 -12.93
C VAL A 407 -12.26 5.85 -13.42
N LEU A 408 -12.70 6.53 -14.49
CA LEU A 408 -14.02 6.33 -15.09
C LEU A 408 -14.17 4.90 -15.63
N LEU A 409 -13.21 4.45 -16.45
CA LEU A 409 -13.23 3.11 -17.04
C LEU A 409 -13.17 2.00 -15.98
N SER A 410 -12.44 2.19 -14.88
CA SER A 410 -12.36 1.21 -13.79
C SER A 410 -13.70 0.92 -13.11
N LYS A 411 -14.70 1.80 -13.25
CA LYS A 411 -16.07 1.54 -12.79
C LYS A 411 -16.84 0.63 -13.74
N PHE A 412 -16.51 0.63 -15.03
CA PHE A 412 -17.17 -0.15 -16.06
C PHE A 412 -16.52 -1.52 -16.30
N THR A 413 -15.21 -1.66 -16.04
CA THR A 413 -14.43 -2.90 -16.28
C THR A 413 -14.38 -3.86 -15.09
N ARG A 414 -15.07 -3.58 -13.97
CA ARG A 414 -15.16 -4.48 -12.78
C ARG A 414 -16.21 -5.60 -12.93
N LYS A 415 -16.28 -6.24 -14.09
CA LYS A 415 -16.97 -7.52 -14.25
C LYS A 415 -15.96 -8.66 -14.31
#